data_AF-A0A069PCE2-F1
#
_entry.id   AF-A0A069PCE2-F1
#
_cell.length_a   1.000
_cell.length_b   1.000
_cell.length_c   1.000
_cell.angle_alpha   90.00
_cell.angle_beta   90.00
_cell.angle_gamma   90.00
#
_symmetry.space_group_name_H-M   'P 1'
#
loop_
_entity.id
_entity.type
_entity.pdbx_description
1 polymer ?
#
loop_
_entity_poly.entity_id
_entity_poly.type
_entity_poly.pdbx_seq_one_letter_code
_entity_poly.pdbx_strand_id
1 'polypeptide(L)'
;MLVISLFFDHAPGALANHRRYARRHDYRHVQIDMSQQSGSPSEKRWTYKYEVLLHELKRIEPGEIVLLLSENAVILGSTPLPTLLDGRDWLLSCAESPLPQTDIQLWRNTERVRRKLLEVVTHCRFGVELPPDEGELLRDFEALPSRHKIADAHVVVPAAANLESVWGTWSTFSVSIDDDKHHRRFRAALFAHINERLTRNMPLLSFPGAEACDTEPHSVYQPGQPIAVVTLYTPNIARYGCIAEANFKRYCEGHGYTLHVHREIPSHLNDGKTAGNWLKAALLREYLPHHKWVFWVDADVLFNDMSRKLESIMQGHDTIFARDVGTWTFNSGIMGYKRTQQNYDAFQRIIDACGQLQDKSTIYVNHGDQHYFNREFREHAGFDAAHLSSFIEWNTPWSYRLPDSFMVHYIGAWQDNKALLMDYDITQSAME
;
A
#
# COMPACT_ATOMS: atom_id res chain seq x y z
N MET A 1 30.32 8.76 15.99
CA MET A 1 29.13 8.99 15.11
C MET A 1 27.85 8.71 15.88
N LEU A 2 26.77 9.42 15.56
CA LEU A 2 25.49 9.36 16.27
C LEU A 2 24.33 9.12 15.30
N VAL A 3 23.42 8.22 15.65
CA VAL A 3 22.12 8.03 14.99
C VAL A 3 21.02 8.45 15.96
N ILE A 4 20.21 9.42 15.58
CA ILE A 4 19.06 9.90 16.36
C ILE A 4 17.79 9.39 15.68
N SER A 5 16.94 8.74 16.45
CA SER A 5 15.56 8.44 16.06
C SER A 5 14.63 9.35 16.84
N LEU A 6 14.01 10.31 16.15
CA LEU A 6 13.07 11.25 16.73
C LEU A 6 11.68 10.98 16.16
N PHE A 7 10.76 10.51 16.99
CA PHE A 7 9.43 10.10 16.55
C PHE A 7 8.34 10.95 17.18
N PHE A 8 7.40 11.44 16.36
CA PHE A 8 6.17 12.07 16.83
C PHE A 8 4.97 11.13 16.81
N ASP A 9 5.12 9.97 16.18
CA ASP A 9 4.17 8.85 16.20
C ASP A 9 4.78 7.58 16.80
N HIS A 10 3.92 6.67 17.26
CA HIS A 10 4.37 5.34 17.65
C HIS A 10 4.84 4.54 16.42
N ALA A 11 6.14 4.25 16.35
CA ALA A 11 6.77 3.60 15.19
C ALA A 11 7.84 2.55 15.61
N PRO A 12 7.43 1.40 16.19
CA PRO A 12 8.37 0.38 16.65
C PRO A 12 9.18 -0.25 15.51
N GLY A 13 8.61 -0.35 14.31
CA GLY A 13 9.30 -0.81 13.11
C GLY A 13 10.46 0.10 12.70
N ALA A 14 10.26 1.42 12.71
CA ALA A 14 11.31 2.41 12.46
C ALA A 14 12.43 2.30 13.50
N LEU A 15 12.06 2.18 14.78
CA LEU A 15 13.04 2.02 15.86
C LEU A 15 13.95 0.81 15.66
N ALA A 16 13.36 -0.34 15.35
CA ALA A 16 14.11 -1.58 15.12
C ALA A 16 15.05 -1.44 13.91
N ASN A 17 14.57 -0.81 12.84
CA ASN A 17 15.34 -0.54 11.63
C ASN A 17 16.57 0.34 11.93
N HIS A 18 16.37 1.49 12.59
CA HIS A 18 17.44 2.44 12.92
C HIS A 18 18.47 1.84 13.87
N ARG A 19 18.02 1.12 14.90
CA ARG A 19 18.90 0.41 15.84
C ARG A 19 19.78 -0.61 15.14
N ARG A 20 19.24 -1.35 14.17
CA ARG A 20 20.02 -2.32 13.40
C ARG A 20 21.15 -1.64 12.63
N TYR A 21 20.86 -0.55 11.93
CA TYR A 21 21.89 0.21 11.22
C TYR A 21 22.97 0.76 12.17
N ALA A 22 22.57 1.40 13.26
CA ALA A 22 23.51 1.93 14.24
C ALA A 22 24.43 0.85 14.82
N ARG A 23 23.86 -0.30 15.22
CA ARG A 23 24.62 -1.46 15.74
C ARG A 23 25.60 -2.03 14.71
N ARG A 24 25.21 -2.11 13.44
CA ARG A 24 26.06 -2.66 12.37
C ARG A 24 27.37 -1.88 12.20
N HIS A 25 27.36 -0.57 12.50
CA HIS A 25 28.51 0.30 12.35
C HIS A 25 29.12 0.77 13.67
N ASP A 26 28.69 0.20 14.80
CA ASP A 26 29.10 0.62 16.14
C ASP A 26 28.87 2.12 16.41
N TYR A 27 27.75 2.65 15.89
CA TYR A 27 27.33 4.02 16.13
C TYR A 27 26.49 4.11 17.39
N ARG A 28 26.65 5.20 18.13
CA ARG A 28 25.75 5.50 19.25
C ARG A 28 24.34 5.71 18.70
N HIS A 29 23.34 5.13 19.35
CA HIS A 29 21.94 5.31 19.00
C HIS A 29 21.18 6.00 20.14
N VAL A 30 20.49 7.10 19.81
CA VAL A 30 19.62 7.83 20.74
C VAL A 30 18.21 7.76 20.21
N GLN A 31 17.28 7.27 21.03
CA GLN A 31 15.84 7.29 20.76
C GLN A 31 15.20 8.42 21.55
N ILE A 32 14.44 9.27 20.86
CA ILE A 32 13.60 10.29 21.45
C ILE A 32 12.18 10.02 20.96
N ASP A 33 11.36 9.51 21.87
CA ASP A 33 9.98 9.13 21.59
C ASP A 33 9.03 10.21 22.11
N MET A 34 8.42 10.95 21.18
CA MET A 34 7.40 11.95 21.43
C MET A 34 6.03 11.50 20.93
N SER A 35 5.79 10.18 20.81
CA SER A 35 4.55 9.62 20.28
C SER A 35 3.29 10.03 21.04
N GLN A 36 3.41 10.39 22.32
CA GLN A 36 2.33 10.98 23.13
C GLN A 36 1.89 12.37 22.64
N GLN A 37 2.67 12.98 21.76
CA GLN A 37 2.41 14.28 21.11
C GLN A 37 1.99 14.10 19.64
N SER A 38 1.65 12.88 19.22
CA SER A 38 1.10 12.57 17.90
C SER A 38 -0.03 13.53 17.53
N GLY A 39 0.02 14.08 16.31
CA GLY A 39 -0.93 15.09 15.83
C GLY A 39 -0.68 16.51 16.33
N SER A 40 0.41 16.77 17.06
CA SER A 40 0.79 18.13 17.46
C SER A 40 1.00 19.05 16.26
N PRO A 41 0.71 20.37 16.41
CA PRO A 41 0.98 21.37 15.38
C PRO A 41 2.44 21.38 14.93
N SER A 42 2.66 21.80 13.68
CA SER A 42 3.98 21.79 13.05
C SER A 42 5.03 22.60 13.81
N GLU A 43 4.67 23.76 14.37
CA GLU A 43 5.58 24.62 15.15
C GLU A 43 6.19 23.92 16.35
N LYS A 44 5.40 23.12 17.06
CA LYS A 44 5.87 22.35 18.21
C LYS A 44 6.82 21.24 17.76
N ARG A 45 6.46 20.54 16.68
CA ARG A 45 7.25 19.42 16.16
C ARG A 45 8.58 19.89 15.57
N TRP A 46 8.55 20.90 14.71
CA TRP A 46 9.73 21.42 14.02
C TRP A 46 10.70 22.12 14.98
N THR A 47 10.20 22.97 15.89
CA THR A 47 11.07 23.58 16.92
C THR A 47 11.79 22.52 17.72
N TYR A 48 11.07 21.52 18.22
CA TYR A 48 11.66 20.47 19.05
C TYR A 48 12.68 19.64 18.26
N LYS A 49 12.38 19.28 17.01
CA LYS A 49 13.28 18.53 16.13
C LYS A 49 14.62 19.22 15.93
N TYR A 50 14.60 20.50 15.57
CA TYR A 50 15.84 21.23 15.30
C TYR A 50 16.58 21.63 16.57
N GLU A 51 15.88 21.88 17.69
CA GLU A 51 16.53 22.06 19.01
C GLU A 51 17.20 20.78 19.49
N VAL A 52 16.58 19.62 19.33
CA VAL A 52 17.19 18.31 19.62
C VAL A 52 18.45 18.11 18.80
N LEU A 53 18.38 18.36 17.49
CA LEU A 53 19.55 18.23 16.62
C LEU A 53 20.69 19.16 17.06
N LEU A 54 20.38 20.42 17.35
CA LEU A 54 21.37 21.40 17.81
C LEU A 54 21.93 21.05 19.18
N HIS A 55 21.09 20.53 20.09
CA HIS A 55 21.48 20.07 21.42
C HIS A 55 22.49 18.91 21.32
N GLU A 56 22.19 17.90 20.50
CA GLU A 56 23.07 16.76 20.31
C GLU A 56 24.39 17.16 19.63
N LEU A 57 24.35 18.00 18.59
CA LEU A 57 25.58 18.50 17.93
C LEU A 57 26.54 19.19 18.91
N LYS A 58 26.04 19.88 19.94
CA LYS A 58 26.88 20.51 20.98
C LYS A 58 27.53 19.50 21.95
N ARG A 59 27.02 18.27 22.02
CA ARG A 59 27.45 17.22 22.96
C ARG A 59 28.37 16.19 22.33
N ILE A 60 28.52 16.20 21.01
CA ILE A 60 29.39 15.30 20.26
C ILE A 60 30.68 16.00 19.87
N GLU A 61 31.72 15.24 19.53
CA GLU A 61 33.03 15.82 19.20
C GLU A 61 32.98 16.62 17.88
N PRO A 62 33.81 17.67 17.71
CA PRO A 62 33.93 18.38 16.45
C PRO A 62 34.23 17.43 15.28
N GLY A 63 33.50 17.58 14.17
CA GLY A 63 33.65 16.77 12.98
C GLY A 63 32.88 15.44 12.98
N GLU A 64 32.31 15.00 14.11
CA GLU A 64 31.43 13.83 14.15
C GLU A 64 30.15 14.04 13.34
N ILE A 65 29.59 12.95 12.83
CA ILE A 65 28.38 12.94 12.00
C ILE A 65 27.18 12.47 12.82
N VAL A 66 26.08 13.22 12.69
CA VAL A 66 24.75 12.89 13.18
C VAL A 66 23.88 12.46 11.99
N LEU A 67 23.25 11.30 12.08
CA LEU A 67 22.13 10.90 11.24
C LEU A 67 20.83 11.09 12.03
N LEU A 68 19.98 12.02 11.60
CA LEU A 68 18.66 12.26 12.17
C LEU A 68 17.60 11.56 11.32
N LEU A 69 16.76 10.75 11.97
CA LEU A 69 15.73 9.92 11.34
C LEU A 69 14.37 10.16 12.00
N SER A 70 13.34 10.40 11.19
CA SER A 70 11.94 10.41 11.62
C SER A 70 11.32 9.00 11.62
N GLU A 71 10.08 8.89 12.06
CA GLU A 71 9.27 7.66 11.98
C GLU A 71 9.00 7.20 10.55
N ASN A 72 9.15 8.08 9.55
CA ASN A 72 8.93 7.81 8.13
C ASN A 72 10.22 7.44 7.38
N ALA A 73 11.36 7.37 8.08
CA ALA A 73 12.64 7.00 7.51
C ALA A 73 12.87 5.49 7.58
N VAL A 74 13.22 4.86 6.45
CA VAL A 74 13.65 3.45 6.43
C VAL A 74 15.08 3.36 5.92
N ILE A 75 15.94 2.63 6.62
CA ILE A 75 17.29 2.29 6.14
C ILE A 75 17.26 0.90 5.49
N LEU A 76 17.69 0.86 4.23
CA LEU A 76 17.86 -0.34 3.41
C LEU A 76 19.33 -0.74 3.27
N GLY A 77 20.19 0.24 3.04
CA GLY A 77 21.61 0.04 2.76
C GLY A 77 22.46 -0.13 4.02
N SER A 78 23.74 -0.42 3.79
CA SER A 78 24.76 -0.53 4.85
C SER A 78 25.96 0.40 4.61
N THR A 79 25.78 1.45 3.82
CA THR A 79 26.82 2.44 3.57
C THR A 79 27.13 3.21 4.87
N PRO A 80 28.40 3.28 5.31
CA PRO A 80 28.78 4.05 6.49
C PRO A 80 28.52 5.56 6.32
N LEU A 81 28.21 6.27 7.41
CA LEU A 81 27.93 7.71 7.39
C LEU A 81 29.05 8.56 6.77
N PRO A 82 30.35 8.32 7.03
CA PRO A 82 31.42 9.09 6.39
C PRO A 82 31.42 8.99 4.87
N THR A 83 31.11 7.79 4.34
CA THR A 83 31.03 7.54 2.91
C THR A 83 29.82 8.25 2.30
N LEU A 84 28.66 8.21 2.95
CA LEU A 84 27.47 8.92 2.49
C LEU A 84 27.66 10.43 2.49
N LEU A 85 28.30 10.96 3.53
CA LEU A 85 28.50 12.39 3.66
C LEU A 85 29.55 12.93 2.69
N ASP A 86 30.46 12.08 2.18
CA ASP A 86 31.37 12.39 1.07
C ASP A 86 32.12 13.72 1.25
N GLY A 87 32.68 13.92 2.45
CA GLY A 87 33.41 15.15 2.80
C GLY A 87 32.56 16.40 3.06
N ARG A 88 31.25 16.36 2.83
CA ARG A 88 30.33 17.49 3.05
C ARG A 88 30.12 17.77 4.54
N ASP A 89 29.54 18.94 4.82
CA ASP A 89 29.09 19.31 6.17
C ASP A 89 27.66 18.85 6.46
N TRP A 90 26.85 18.64 5.42
CA TRP A 90 25.50 18.09 5.54
C TRP A 90 25.19 17.29 4.28
N LEU A 91 24.23 16.37 4.42
CA LEU A 91 23.61 15.69 3.30
C LEU A 91 22.10 15.74 3.51
N LEU A 92 21.47 16.50 2.62
CA LEU A 92 20.03 16.57 2.42
C LEU A 92 19.74 16.15 0.99
N SER A 93 18.56 15.60 0.75
CA SER A 93 18.14 15.15 -0.57
C SER A 93 16.71 15.60 -0.84
N CYS A 94 16.41 15.90 -2.09
CA CYS A 94 15.05 16.00 -2.59
C CYS A 94 14.48 14.59 -2.84
N ALA A 95 13.18 14.41 -2.63
CA ALA A 95 12.48 13.17 -2.97
C ALA A 95 11.50 13.45 -4.12
N GLU A 96 10.20 13.60 -3.84
CA GLU A 96 9.19 13.92 -4.85
C GLU A 96 9.07 15.41 -5.15
N SER A 97 9.39 16.24 -4.15
CA SER A 97 9.39 17.71 -4.23
C SER A 97 10.78 18.24 -4.55
N PRO A 98 10.92 19.43 -5.18
CA PRO A 98 12.19 20.15 -5.27
C PRO A 98 12.72 20.61 -3.90
N LEU A 99 11.91 20.57 -2.85
CA LEU A 99 12.35 20.86 -1.49
C LEU A 99 13.11 19.67 -0.87
N PRO A 100 14.04 19.91 0.08
CA PRO A 100 14.67 18.85 0.84
C PRO A 100 13.63 18.03 1.62
N GLN A 101 13.66 16.69 1.49
CA GLN A 101 12.90 15.85 2.41
C GLN A 101 13.49 15.96 3.82
N THR A 102 12.64 15.78 4.84
CA THR A 102 13.02 16.08 6.23
C THR A 102 13.15 14.84 7.11
N ASP A 103 12.89 13.64 6.58
CA ASP A 103 12.90 12.37 7.32
C ASP A 103 14.30 11.81 7.54
N ILE A 104 15.21 11.99 6.58
CA ILE A 104 16.60 11.49 6.62
C ILE A 104 17.55 12.66 6.43
N GLN A 105 18.28 13.03 7.48
CA GLN A 105 19.23 14.15 7.42
C GLN A 105 20.58 13.76 8.02
N LEU A 106 21.68 14.09 7.36
CA LEU A 106 23.02 13.91 7.91
C LEU A 106 23.68 15.25 8.13
N TRP A 107 24.35 15.39 9.28
CA TRP A 107 24.96 16.64 9.73
C TRP A 107 26.33 16.37 10.33
N ARG A 108 27.36 17.05 9.81
CA ARG A 108 28.68 17.11 10.45
C ARG A 108 28.66 18.16 11.54
N ASN A 109 29.26 17.85 12.68
CA ASN A 109 29.41 18.80 13.76
C ASN A 109 30.48 19.85 13.45
N THR A 110 30.07 20.92 12.75
CA THR A 110 30.90 22.10 12.51
C THR A 110 30.20 23.34 13.06
N GLU A 111 30.98 24.38 13.34
CA GLU A 111 30.44 25.66 13.78
C GLU A 111 29.49 26.27 12.72
N ARG A 112 29.82 26.06 11.43
CA ARG A 112 28.96 26.47 10.31
C ARG A 112 27.59 25.80 10.37
N VAL A 113 27.55 24.48 10.58
CA VAL A 113 26.29 23.72 10.68
C VAL A 113 25.46 24.18 11.87
N ARG A 114 26.07 24.30 13.05
CA ARG A 114 25.36 24.74 14.27
C ARG A 114 24.72 26.12 14.12
N ARG A 115 25.41 27.06 13.47
CA ARG A 115 24.90 28.42 13.24
C ARG A 115 23.69 28.42 12.31
N LYS A 116 23.77 27.73 11.17
CA LYS A 116 22.65 27.63 10.23
C LYS A 116 21.45 26.92 10.86
N LEU A 117 21.67 25.86 11.63
CA LEU A 117 20.57 25.18 12.34
C LEU A 117 19.94 26.07 13.43
N LEU A 118 20.71 26.95 14.08
CA LEU A 118 20.15 27.93 15.02
C LEU A 118 19.22 28.94 14.32
N GLU A 119 19.54 29.33 13.07
CA GLU A 119 18.64 30.15 12.26
C GLU A 119 17.33 29.39 11.98
N VAL A 120 17.39 28.11 11.59
CA VAL A 120 16.20 27.26 11.41
C VAL A 120 15.36 27.19 12.68
N VAL A 121 15.98 26.92 13.84
CA VAL A 121 15.31 26.91 15.15
C VAL A 121 14.59 28.23 15.41
N THR A 122 15.22 29.35 15.08
CA THR A 122 14.64 30.69 15.30
C THR A 122 13.38 30.91 14.46
N HIS A 123 13.34 30.39 13.24
CA HIS A 123 12.16 30.43 12.36
C HIS A 123 11.05 29.47 12.78
N CYS A 124 11.33 28.48 13.63
CA CYS A 124 10.32 27.54 14.12
C CYS A 124 9.54 28.05 15.35
N ARG A 125 10.04 29.09 16.03
CA ARG A 125 9.55 29.53 17.34
C ARG A 125 8.06 29.93 17.31
N PHE A 126 7.39 29.70 18.44
CA PHE A 126 6.01 30.14 18.64
C PHE A 126 5.85 31.64 18.34
N GLY A 127 4.83 31.97 17.54
CA GLY A 127 4.55 33.33 17.10
C GLY A 127 5.24 33.75 15.80
N VAL A 128 6.11 32.91 15.24
CA VAL A 128 6.63 33.07 13.87
C VAL A 128 5.71 32.35 12.89
N GLU A 129 5.41 32.99 11.76
CA GLU A 129 4.67 32.37 10.68
C GLU A 129 5.52 31.28 10.03
N LEU A 130 5.00 30.05 10.02
CA LEU A 130 5.69 28.92 9.44
C LEU A 130 5.38 28.77 7.96
N PRO A 131 6.34 28.27 7.17
CA PRO A 131 6.04 27.81 5.82
C PRO A 131 5.07 26.62 5.84
N PRO A 132 4.33 26.37 4.75
CA PRO A 132 3.42 25.24 4.65
C PRO A 132 4.13 23.88 4.63
N ASP A 133 5.40 23.85 4.17
CA ASP A 133 6.24 22.66 4.06
C ASP A 133 7.52 22.83 4.91
N GLU A 134 7.87 21.82 5.70
CA GLU A 134 9.08 21.82 6.54
C GLU A 134 10.36 21.98 5.70
N GLY A 135 10.39 21.43 4.49
CA GLY A 135 11.53 21.50 3.58
C GLY A 135 11.91 22.93 3.20
N GLU A 136 10.98 23.88 3.26
CA GLU A 136 11.28 25.30 3.02
C GLU A 136 12.22 25.88 4.09
N LEU A 137 12.17 25.39 5.33
CA LEU A 137 13.11 25.77 6.39
C LEU A 137 14.54 25.34 6.06
N LEU A 138 14.70 24.35 5.20
CA LEU A 138 15.99 23.79 4.79
C LEU A 138 16.44 24.27 3.41
N ARG A 139 15.73 25.19 2.76
CA ARG A 139 16.02 25.64 1.39
C ARG A 139 17.41 26.24 1.20
N ASP A 140 17.97 26.84 2.24
CA ASP A 140 19.29 27.48 2.21
C ASP A 140 20.44 26.47 2.35
N PHE A 141 20.13 25.20 2.58
CA PHE A 141 21.10 24.11 2.55
C PHE A 141 21.10 23.49 1.15
N GLU A 142 22.29 23.32 0.58
CA GLU A 142 22.44 22.59 -0.67
C GLU A 142 21.94 21.15 -0.47
N ALA A 143 20.88 20.81 -1.20
CA ALA A 143 20.29 19.48 -1.22
C ALA A 143 20.56 18.80 -2.55
N LEU A 144 20.80 17.49 -2.50
CA LEU A 144 21.01 16.70 -3.70
C LEU A 144 19.67 16.47 -4.40
N PRO A 145 19.63 16.52 -5.74
CA PRO A 145 18.40 16.26 -6.48
C PRO A 145 17.92 14.83 -6.26
N SER A 146 16.63 14.60 -6.56
CA SER A 146 16.07 13.26 -6.56
C SER A 146 16.94 12.32 -7.41
N ARG A 147 17.08 11.07 -6.97
CA ARG A 147 17.87 10.02 -7.65
C ARG A 147 19.39 10.28 -7.72
N HIS A 148 19.93 11.25 -6.99
CA HIS A 148 21.38 11.35 -6.84
C HIS A 148 21.96 10.11 -6.14
N LYS A 149 23.10 9.61 -6.62
CA LYS A 149 23.77 8.44 -6.08
C LYS A 149 25.07 8.80 -5.38
N ILE A 150 25.30 8.16 -4.23
CA ILE A 150 26.58 8.19 -3.52
C ILE A 150 27.01 6.75 -3.28
N ALA A 151 28.24 6.41 -3.66
CA ALA A 151 28.74 5.02 -3.62
C ALA A 151 27.77 4.03 -4.30
N ASP A 152 27.29 4.38 -5.49
CA ASP A 152 26.33 3.61 -6.30
C ASP A 152 24.96 3.32 -5.67
N ALA A 153 24.63 3.98 -4.56
CA ALA A 153 23.33 3.91 -3.91
C ALA A 153 22.58 5.23 -4.02
N HIS A 154 21.29 5.17 -4.37
CA HIS A 154 20.39 6.31 -4.22
C HIS A 154 20.28 6.65 -2.73
N VAL A 155 20.52 7.89 -2.36
CA VAL A 155 20.56 8.29 -0.94
C VAL A 155 19.19 8.11 -0.29
N VAL A 156 18.17 8.73 -0.89
CA VAL A 156 16.77 8.62 -0.49
C VAL A 156 15.92 8.41 -1.73
N VAL A 157 14.97 7.49 -1.65
CA VAL A 157 13.88 7.33 -2.62
C VAL A 157 12.54 7.46 -1.90
N PRO A 158 11.48 7.97 -2.55
CA PRO A 158 10.16 8.02 -1.95
C PRO A 158 9.52 6.63 -1.88
N ALA A 159 8.63 6.42 -0.92
CA ALA A 159 7.69 5.31 -0.92
C ALA A 159 6.31 5.78 -0.45
N ALA A 160 5.30 5.44 -1.22
CA ALA A 160 3.90 5.62 -0.86
C ALA A 160 3.10 4.45 -1.40
N ALA A 161 1.92 4.19 -0.86
CA ALA A 161 1.12 3.03 -1.22
C ALA A 161 0.78 2.97 -2.72
N ASN A 162 0.59 4.12 -3.37
CA ASN A 162 0.26 4.26 -4.79
C ASN A 162 1.49 4.39 -5.72
N LEU A 163 2.71 4.44 -5.20
CA LEU A 163 3.94 4.59 -5.98
C LEU A 163 4.58 3.25 -6.30
N GLU A 164 5.27 3.20 -7.44
CA GLU A 164 6.12 2.06 -7.79
C GLU A 164 7.18 1.80 -6.72
N SER A 165 7.35 0.52 -6.34
CA SER A 165 8.29 0.10 -5.28
C SER A 165 9.74 0.04 -5.77
N VAL A 166 10.24 1.13 -6.38
CA VAL A 166 11.62 1.23 -6.90
C VAL A 166 12.68 0.99 -5.81
N TRP A 167 12.34 1.27 -4.55
CA TRP A 167 13.18 1.01 -3.38
C TRP A 167 13.53 -0.47 -3.21
N GLY A 168 12.70 -1.39 -3.72
CA GLY A 168 12.94 -2.83 -3.63
C GLY A 168 13.87 -3.38 -4.71
N THR A 169 14.07 -2.64 -5.80
CA THR A 169 14.85 -3.08 -6.97
C THR A 169 16.11 -2.25 -7.21
N TRP A 170 16.12 -0.98 -6.79
CA TRP A 170 17.28 -0.10 -6.93
C TRP A 170 18.25 -0.27 -5.77
N SER A 171 19.54 -0.11 -6.05
CA SER A 171 20.54 0.12 -5.00
C SER A 171 20.21 1.42 -4.27
N THR A 172 19.70 1.28 -3.05
CA THR A 172 19.07 2.35 -2.27
C THR A 172 19.61 2.31 -0.84
N PHE A 173 20.05 3.45 -0.32
CA PHE A 173 20.46 3.57 1.07
C PHE A 173 19.25 3.68 2.00
N SER A 174 18.32 4.59 1.69
CA SER A 174 17.15 4.82 2.53
C SER A 174 15.90 5.21 1.75
N VAL A 175 14.76 5.12 2.42
CA VAL A 175 13.43 5.45 1.92
C VAL A 175 12.82 6.51 2.83
N SER A 176 12.21 7.54 2.25
CA SER A 176 11.31 8.47 2.95
C SER A 176 9.89 8.08 2.57
N ILE A 177 9.09 7.74 3.58
CA ILE A 177 7.72 7.30 3.40
C ILE A 177 6.82 8.54 3.35
N ASP A 178 6.14 8.73 2.24
CA ASP A 178 5.01 9.64 2.19
C ASP A 178 3.79 8.93 2.80
N ASP A 179 3.60 9.18 4.09
CA ASP A 179 2.48 8.67 4.87
C ASP A 179 1.42 9.76 4.88
N ASP A 180 0.32 9.55 4.15
CA ASP A 180 -0.87 10.38 4.36
C ASP A 180 -1.24 10.27 5.84
N LYS A 181 -1.34 11.42 6.52
CA LYS A 181 -1.47 11.55 7.98
C LYS A 181 -2.63 10.73 8.55
N HIS A 182 -3.55 10.28 7.68
CA HIS A 182 -4.72 9.50 8.02
C HIS A 182 -4.52 7.98 8.02
N HIS A 183 -3.42 7.41 7.51
CA HIS A 183 -3.30 5.94 7.43
C HIS A 183 -1.89 5.33 7.56
N ARG A 184 -1.41 5.24 8.81
CA ARG A 184 -0.11 4.66 9.23
C ARG A 184 0.12 3.18 8.91
N ARG A 185 -0.87 2.48 8.34
CA ARG A 185 -0.82 1.03 8.09
C ARG A 185 0.22 0.68 7.03
N PHE A 186 0.33 1.50 5.97
CA PHE A 186 1.33 1.28 4.93
C PHE A 186 2.74 1.37 5.50
N ARG A 187 3.00 2.40 6.31
CA ARG A 187 4.27 2.53 7.05
C ARG A 187 4.56 1.31 7.90
N ALA A 188 3.59 0.84 8.70
CA ALA A 188 3.77 -0.35 9.54
C ALA A 188 4.09 -1.61 8.71
N ALA A 189 3.34 -1.86 7.65
CA ALA A 189 3.54 -2.99 6.76
C ALA A 189 4.91 -2.94 6.07
N LEU A 190 5.32 -1.75 5.61
CA LEU A 190 6.59 -1.54 4.94
C LEU A 190 7.78 -1.84 5.86
N PHE A 191 7.74 -1.34 7.10
CA PHE A 191 8.78 -1.65 8.09
C PHE A 191 8.78 -3.13 8.48
N ALA A 192 7.61 -3.74 8.69
CA ALA A 192 7.53 -5.16 9.04
C ALA A 192 8.22 -6.01 7.97
N HIS A 193 7.86 -5.80 6.70
CA HIS A 193 8.45 -6.49 5.56
C HIS A 193 9.95 -6.26 5.43
N ILE A 194 10.38 -4.99 5.38
CA ILE A 194 11.80 -4.66 5.21
C ILE A 194 12.64 -5.20 6.36
N ASN A 195 12.17 -5.09 7.60
CA ASN A 195 12.90 -5.57 8.75
C ASN A 195 13.01 -7.09 8.76
N GLU A 196 11.94 -7.81 8.42
CA GLU A 196 11.97 -9.26 8.30
C GLU A 196 12.95 -9.70 7.20
N ARG A 197 12.84 -9.15 6.00
CA ARG A 197 13.67 -9.54 4.84
C ARG A 197 15.14 -9.25 5.08
N LEU A 198 15.48 -8.08 5.60
CA LEU A 198 16.87 -7.74 5.92
C LEU A 198 17.42 -8.58 7.08
N THR A 199 16.60 -8.93 8.08
CA THR A 199 17.03 -9.83 9.18
C THR A 199 17.30 -11.25 8.66
N ARG A 200 16.49 -11.72 7.72
CA ARG A 200 16.61 -13.06 7.12
C ARG A 200 17.53 -13.12 5.90
N ASN A 201 18.14 -11.99 5.51
CA ASN A 201 18.92 -11.87 4.27
C ASN A 201 18.15 -12.37 3.03
N MET A 202 16.87 -12.06 2.94
CA MET A 202 15.99 -12.39 1.82
C MET A 202 15.86 -11.19 0.87
N PRO A 203 15.57 -11.43 -0.42
CA PRO A 203 15.26 -10.35 -1.35
C PRO A 203 14.11 -9.47 -0.86
N LEU A 204 14.24 -8.16 -1.02
CA LEU A 204 13.11 -7.24 -0.86
C LEU A 204 12.01 -7.60 -1.88
N LEU A 205 10.75 -7.33 -1.53
CA LEU A 205 9.57 -7.66 -2.34
C LEU A 205 9.41 -9.17 -2.66
N SER A 206 10.02 -10.05 -1.85
CA SER A 206 9.67 -11.47 -1.81
C SER A 206 8.55 -11.71 -0.79
N PHE A 207 7.56 -12.52 -1.13
CA PHE A 207 6.40 -12.79 -0.27
C PHE A 207 6.23 -14.31 -0.07
N PRO A 208 5.85 -14.76 1.13
CA PRO A 208 5.51 -16.16 1.37
C PRO A 208 4.39 -16.61 0.44
N GLY A 209 4.48 -17.83 -0.09
CA GLY A 209 3.42 -18.41 -0.94
C GLY A 209 3.42 -17.98 -2.41
N ALA A 210 4.19 -16.95 -2.81
CA ALA A 210 4.32 -16.60 -4.23
C ALA A 210 4.93 -17.74 -5.09
N GLU A 211 5.78 -18.57 -4.50
CA GLU A 211 6.38 -19.76 -5.16
C GLU A 211 5.47 -21.01 -5.11
N ALA A 212 4.43 -21.01 -4.28
CA ALA A 212 3.53 -22.16 -4.08
C ALA A 212 2.25 -22.07 -4.91
N CYS A 213 2.14 -21.05 -5.75
CA CYS A 213 1.00 -20.82 -6.62
C CYS A 213 0.94 -21.91 -7.70
N ASP A 214 -0.24 -22.49 -7.90
CA ASP A 214 -0.46 -23.47 -8.97
C ASP A 214 -0.20 -22.80 -10.34
N THR A 215 0.39 -23.54 -11.26
CA THR A 215 0.74 -23.06 -12.60
C THR A 215 -0.35 -23.34 -13.62
N GLU A 216 -1.34 -24.16 -13.28
CA GLU A 216 -2.46 -24.44 -14.18
C GLU A 216 -3.25 -23.16 -14.47
N PRO A 217 -3.57 -22.83 -15.74
CA PRO A 217 -4.24 -21.59 -16.11
C PRO A 217 -5.62 -21.42 -15.45
N HIS A 218 -6.27 -22.53 -15.11
CA HIS A 218 -7.56 -22.55 -14.45
C HIS A 218 -7.67 -23.72 -13.47
N SER A 219 -8.15 -23.43 -12.26
CA SER A 219 -8.46 -24.44 -11.25
C SER A 219 -9.85 -24.23 -10.67
N VAL A 220 -10.53 -25.34 -10.39
CA VAL A 220 -11.80 -25.34 -9.65
C VAL A 220 -11.59 -26.08 -8.33
N TYR A 221 -11.87 -25.40 -7.23
CA TYR A 221 -11.85 -25.99 -5.90
C TYR A 221 -13.29 -26.17 -5.41
N GLN A 222 -13.55 -27.30 -4.74
CA GLN A 222 -14.87 -27.65 -4.19
C GLN A 222 -16.00 -27.51 -5.24
N PRO A 223 -15.91 -28.21 -6.40
CA PRO A 223 -16.87 -28.04 -7.48
C PRO A 223 -18.30 -28.43 -7.08
N GLY A 224 -19.28 -27.79 -7.71
CA GLY A 224 -20.70 -28.16 -7.60
C GLY A 224 -21.44 -27.60 -6.39
N GLN A 225 -20.86 -26.66 -5.64
CA GLN A 225 -21.53 -26.06 -4.50
C GLN A 225 -22.57 -25.02 -4.94
N PRO A 226 -23.63 -24.76 -4.16
CA PRO A 226 -24.64 -23.76 -4.50
C PRO A 226 -24.12 -22.32 -4.61
N ILE A 227 -23.03 -21.99 -3.94
CA ILE A 227 -22.40 -20.66 -3.96
C ILE A 227 -21.01 -20.82 -4.56
N ALA A 228 -20.66 -19.97 -5.52
CA ALA A 228 -19.34 -19.91 -6.10
C ALA A 228 -18.70 -18.52 -5.94
N VAL A 229 -17.39 -18.51 -5.74
CA VAL A 229 -16.51 -17.34 -5.86
C VAL A 229 -15.70 -17.50 -7.14
N VAL A 230 -15.55 -16.42 -7.89
CA VAL A 230 -14.81 -16.36 -9.16
C VAL A 230 -13.81 -15.23 -9.07
N THR A 231 -12.56 -15.53 -9.42
CA THR A 231 -11.51 -14.54 -9.56
C THR A 231 -10.68 -14.77 -10.82
N LEU A 232 -10.11 -13.70 -11.34
CA LEU A 232 -9.13 -13.74 -12.42
C LEU A 232 -7.96 -12.83 -12.08
N TYR A 233 -6.76 -13.36 -12.23
CA TYR A 233 -5.53 -12.59 -12.26
C TYR A 233 -4.65 -13.10 -13.40
N THR A 234 -3.78 -12.23 -13.92
CA THR A 234 -2.86 -12.55 -15.02
C THR A 234 -1.41 -12.56 -14.52
N PRO A 235 -0.45 -13.13 -15.27
CA PRO A 235 0.94 -13.27 -14.80
C PRO A 235 1.60 -11.97 -14.31
N ASN A 236 1.27 -10.82 -14.92
CA ASN A 236 1.80 -9.52 -14.51
C ASN A 236 1.35 -9.07 -13.11
N ILE A 237 0.28 -9.65 -12.55
CA ILE A 237 -0.23 -9.34 -11.21
C ILE A 237 -0.23 -10.57 -10.27
N ALA A 238 0.41 -11.66 -10.68
CA ALA A 238 0.45 -12.91 -9.93
C ALA A 238 0.98 -12.75 -8.50
N ARG A 239 1.86 -11.76 -8.26
CA ARG A 239 2.47 -11.51 -6.95
C ARG A 239 1.43 -11.32 -5.84
N TYR A 240 0.42 -10.48 -6.05
CA TYR A 240 -0.67 -10.32 -5.09
C TYR A 240 -1.84 -11.27 -5.37
N GLY A 241 -2.04 -11.68 -6.63
CA GLY A 241 -3.05 -12.67 -7.00
C GLY A 241 -2.89 -14.01 -6.27
N CYS A 242 -1.65 -14.49 -6.10
CA CYS A 242 -1.36 -15.70 -5.34
C CYS A 242 -1.67 -15.58 -3.85
N ILE A 243 -1.49 -14.38 -3.27
CA ILE A 243 -1.83 -14.10 -1.87
C ILE A 243 -3.36 -14.14 -1.70
N ALA A 244 -4.10 -13.48 -2.60
CA ALA A 244 -5.55 -13.53 -2.63
C ALA A 244 -6.08 -14.95 -2.86
N GLU A 245 -5.51 -15.69 -3.80
CA GLU A 245 -5.93 -17.06 -4.09
C GLU A 245 -5.82 -17.97 -2.86
N ALA A 246 -4.69 -17.93 -2.16
CA ALA A 246 -4.50 -18.72 -0.95
C ALA A 246 -5.54 -18.36 0.13
N ASN A 247 -5.86 -17.07 0.26
CA ASN A 247 -6.91 -16.57 1.15
C ASN A 247 -8.30 -17.07 0.73
N PHE A 248 -8.65 -16.97 -0.56
CA PHE A 248 -9.93 -17.39 -1.11
C PHE A 248 -10.14 -18.89 -0.98
N LYS A 249 -9.09 -19.68 -1.25
CA LYS A 249 -9.12 -21.14 -1.10
C LYS A 249 -9.44 -21.52 0.34
N ARG A 250 -8.74 -20.94 1.31
CA ARG A 250 -9.00 -21.18 2.74
C ARG A 250 -10.42 -20.79 3.14
N TYR A 251 -10.92 -19.66 2.64
CA TYR A 251 -12.28 -19.19 2.94
C TYR A 251 -13.34 -20.11 2.34
N CYS A 252 -13.22 -20.44 1.05
CA CYS A 252 -14.18 -21.29 0.35
C CYS A 252 -14.18 -22.73 0.88
N GLU A 253 -13.01 -23.27 1.22
CA GLU A 253 -12.89 -24.59 1.86
C GLU A 253 -13.59 -24.61 3.23
N GLY A 254 -13.39 -23.58 4.06
CA GLY A 254 -13.99 -23.48 5.39
C GLY A 254 -15.52 -23.36 5.39
N HIS A 255 -16.11 -22.80 4.33
CA HIS A 255 -17.56 -22.58 4.24
C HIS A 255 -18.28 -23.49 3.25
N GLY A 256 -17.56 -24.32 2.49
CA GLY A 256 -18.14 -25.20 1.49
C GLY A 256 -18.64 -24.47 0.24
N TYR A 257 -17.89 -23.49 -0.25
CA TYR A 257 -18.17 -22.77 -1.50
C TYR A 257 -17.29 -23.29 -2.63
N THR A 258 -17.77 -23.21 -3.87
CA THR A 258 -16.92 -23.44 -5.06
C THR A 258 -16.02 -22.23 -5.27
N LEU A 259 -14.76 -22.45 -5.63
CA LEU A 259 -13.84 -21.39 -6.05
C LEU A 259 -13.35 -21.68 -7.46
N HIS A 260 -13.61 -20.75 -8.39
CA HIS A 260 -13.02 -20.74 -9.73
C HIS A 260 -11.89 -19.73 -9.77
N VAL A 261 -10.69 -20.18 -10.12
CA VAL A 261 -9.49 -19.34 -10.22
C VAL A 261 -8.97 -19.37 -11.64
N HIS A 262 -8.92 -18.21 -12.29
CA HIS A 262 -8.27 -18.01 -13.58
C HIS A 262 -6.93 -17.28 -13.36
N ARG A 263 -5.82 -17.92 -13.75
CA ARG A 263 -4.45 -17.36 -13.66
C ARG A 263 -3.97 -16.75 -14.97
N GLU A 264 -4.76 -16.94 -16.02
CA GLU A 264 -4.62 -16.35 -17.34
C GLU A 264 -6.02 -16.03 -17.90
N ILE A 265 -6.06 -15.26 -18.98
CA ILE A 265 -7.31 -15.04 -19.71
C ILE A 265 -7.67 -16.34 -20.44
N PRO A 266 -8.90 -16.89 -20.24
CA PRO A 266 -9.33 -18.11 -20.94
C PRO A 266 -9.19 -17.99 -22.45
N SER A 267 -8.72 -19.05 -23.11
CA SER A 267 -8.38 -19.03 -24.53
C SER A 267 -9.54 -18.63 -25.44
N HIS A 268 -10.78 -18.98 -25.09
CA HIS A 268 -11.99 -18.59 -25.83
C HIS A 268 -12.37 -17.11 -25.66
N LEU A 269 -11.83 -16.43 -24.64
CA LEU A 269 -12.04 -15.01 -24.37
C LEU A 269 -10.80 -14.16 -24.71
N ASN A 270 -9.66 -14.79 -25.00
CA ASN A 270 -8.39 -14.11 -25.21
C ASN A 270 -8.25 -13.61 -26.66
N ASP A 271 -8.35 -12.30 -26.86
CA ASP A 271 -8.09 -11.63 -28.14
C ASP A 271 -6.68 -10.99 -28.20
N GLY A 272 -5.85 -11.23 -27.18
CA GLY A 272 -4.51 -10.67 -27.03
C GLY A 272 -4.45 -9.17 -26.71
N LYS A 273 -5.59 -8.51 -26.52
CA LYS A 273 -5.68 -7.04 -26.34
C LYS A 273 -6.52 -6.62 -25.15
N THR A 274 -7.50 -7.43 -24.77
CA THR A 274 -8.45 -7.14 -23.70
C THR A 274 -7.83 -7.46 -22.34
N ALA A 275 -7.79 -6.48 -21.45
CA ALA A 275 -7.36 -6.68 -20.08
C ALA A 275 -8.40 -7.49 -19.27
N GLY A 276 -7.93 -8.26 -18.30
CA GLY A 276 -8.76 -9.23 -17.56
C GLY A 276 -9.98 -8.64 -16.84
N ASN A 277 -9.93 -7.36 -16.43
CA ASN A 277 -11.06 -6.69 -15.76
C ASN A 277 -12.32 -6.59 -16.66
N TRP A 278 -12.15 -6.56 -17.99
CA TRP A 278 -13.27 -6.52 -18.93
C TRP A 278 -14.00 -7.86 -19.08
N LEU A 279 -13.43 -8.94 -18.53
CA LEU A 279 -13.94 -10.31 -18.69
C LEU A 279 -14.84 -10.75 -17.53
N LYS A 280 -15.03 -9.90 -16.51
CA LYS A 280 -15.91 -10.16 -15.36
C LYS A 280 -17.29 -10.64 -15.79
N ALA A 281 -17.93 -9.90 -16.71
CA ALA A 281 -19.28 -10.23 -17.18
C ALA A 281 -19.33 -11.55 -17.95
N ALA A 282 -18.31 -11.86 -18.76
CA ALA A 282 -18.22 -13.11 -19.51
C ALA A 282 -18.11 -14.32 -18.56
N LEU A 283 -17.20 -14.24 -17.58
CA LEU A 283 -17.00 -15.30 -16.59
C LEU A 283 -18.21 -15.46 -15.66
N LEU A 284 -18.79 -14.35 -15.19
CA LEU A 284 -20.02 -14.38 -14.39
C LEU A 284 -21.17 -15.05 -15.17
N ARG A 285 -21.33 -14.73 -16.46
CA ARG A 285 -22.33 -15.36 -17.33
C ARG A 285 -22.07 -16.85 -17.54
N GLU A 286 -20.81 -17.24 -17.69
CA GLU A 286 -20.41 -18.65 -17.83
C GLU A 286 -20.76 -19.47 -16.59
N TYR A 287 -20.51 -18.94 -15.38
CA TYR A 287 -20.71 -19.69 -14.14
C TYR A 287 -22.11 -19.58 -13.54
N LEU A 288 -22.86 -18.50 -13.80
CA LEU A 288 -24.18 -18.29 -13.19
C LEU A 288 -25.17 -19.47 -13.38
N PRO A 289 -25.25 -20.14 -14.54
CA PRO A 289 -26.14 -21.29 -14.72
C PRO A 289 -25.86 -22.46 -13.76
N HIS A 290 -24.61 -22.62 -13.31
CA HIS A 290 -24.14 -23.78 -12.56
C HIS A 290 -24.30 -23.64 -11.04
N HIS A 291 -24.54 -22.43 -10.53
CA HIS A 291 -24.61 -22.14 -9.11
C HIS A 291 -25.93 -21.43 -8.77
N LYS A 292 -26.39 -21.47 -7.51
CA LYS A 292 -27.50 -20.62 -7.06
C LYS A 292 -27.06 -19.16 -6.95
N TRP A 293 -25.80 -18.94 -6.58
CA TRP A 293 -25.16 -17.64 -6.48
C TRP A 293 -23.73 -17.70 -7.00
N VAL A 294 -23.30 -16.65 -7.68
CA VAL A 294 -21.91 -16.44 -8.11
C VAL A 294 -21.45 -15.08 -7.62
N PHE A 295 -20.30 -15.06 -6.96
CA PHE A 295 -19.61 -13.86 -6.51
C PHE A 295 -18.37 -13.64 -7.37
N TRP A 296 -18.25 -12.44 -7.93
CA TRP A 296 -16.98 -11.93 -8.42
C TRP A 296 -16.20 -11.33 -7.25
N VAL A 297 -14.92 -11.67 -7.15
CA VAL A 297 -13.99 -11.07 -6.19
C VAL A 297 -12.67 -10.76 -6.92
N ASP A 298 -12.30 -9.48 -6.97
CA ASP A 298 -11.04 -9.03 -7.56
C ASP A 298 -9.83 -9.64 -6.84
N ALA A 299 -8.74 -9.85 -7.58
CA ALA A 299 -7.52 -10.46 -7.05
C ALA A 299 -6.77 -9.56 -6.04
N ASP A 300 -7.18 -8.31 -5.88
CA ASP A 300 -6.69 -7.39 -4.86
C ASP A 300 -7.68 -7.25 -3.68
N VAL A 301 -8.47 -8.28 -3.41
CA VAL A 301 -9.34 -8.39 -2.23
C VAL A 301 -8.85 -9.52 -1.32
N LEU A 302 -9.08 -9.38 -0.01
CA LEU A 302 -8.97 -10.47 0.96
C LEU A 302 -10.28 -10.64 1.74
N PHE A 303 -10.68 -11.88 1.99
CA PHE A 303 -11.55 -12.20 3.12
C PHE A 303 -10.74 -12.03 4.41
N ASN A 304 -11.10 -11.04 5.21
CA ASN A 304 -10.43 -10.73 6.46
C ASN A 304 -11.12 -11.40 7.64
N ASP A 305 -12.44 -11.28 7.76
CA ASP A 305 -13.24 -12.11 8.69
C ASP A 305 -13.54 -13.46 8.04
N MET A 306 -12.68 -14.44 8.33
CA MET A 306 -12.80 -15.80 7.80
C MET A 306 -14.00 -16.58 8.37
N SER A 307 -14.64 -16.09 9.43
CA SER A 307 -15.75 -16.76 10.11
C SER A 307 -17.12 -16.34 9.57
N ARG A 308 -17.24 -15.12 9.06
CA ARG A 308 -18.48 -14.60 8.47
C ARG A 308 -18.77 -15.27 7.14
N LYS A 309 -20.04 -15.58 6.90
CA LYS A 309 -20.55 -16.30 5.73
C LYS A 309 -21.10 -15.36 4.66
N LEU A 310 -20.99 -15.74 3.39
CA LEU A 310 -21.60 -15.00 2.28
C LEU A 310 -23.14 -14.96 2.39
N GLU A 311 -23.76 -16.00 2.94
CA GLU A 311 -25.21 -16.04 3.16
C GLU A 311 -25.70 -14.89 4.06
N SER A 312 -24.84 -14.35 4.93
CA SER A 312 -25.18 -13.23 5.82
C SER A 312 -25.54 -11.93 5.07
N ILE A 313 -25.13 -11.81 3.80
CA ILE A 313 -25.39 -10.62 2.97
C ILE A 313 -26.37 -10.91 1.83
N MET A 314 -26.79 -12.18 1.64
CA MET A 314 -27.60 -12.60 0.48
C MET A 314 -29.12 -12.50 0.71
N GLN A 315 -29.57 -12.44 1.96
CA GLN A 315 -30.97 -12.61 2.30
C GLN A 315 -31.84 -11.45 1.78
N GLY A 316 -32.83 -11.78 0.95
CA GLY A 316 -33.76 -10.79 0.40
C GLY A 316 -33.25 -10.05 -0.84
N HIS A 317 -32.07 -10.41 -1.35
CA HIS A 317 -31.44 -9.77 -2.50
C HIS A 317 -31.31 -10.73 -3.69
N ASP A 318 -31.28 -10.17 -4.90
CA ASP A 318 -30.90 -10.88 -6.13
C ASP A 318 -29.52 -10.45 -6.65
N THR A 319 -29.01 -9.30 -6.15
CA THR A 319 -27.68 -8.76 -6.41
C THR A 319 -27.08 -8.20 -5.14
N ILE A 320 -25.76 -8.34 -4.97
CA ILE A 320 -24.98 -7.85 -3.83
C ILE A 320 -23.96 -6.85 -4.32
N PHE A 321 -24.10 -5.61 -3.87
CA PHE A 321 -23.26 -4.47 -4.23
C PHE A 321 -22.93 -3.64 -3.01
N ALA A 322 -21.71 -3.11 -2.96
CA ALA A 322 -21.31 -2.10 -1.99
C ALA A 322 -21.13 -0.74 -2.67
N ARG A 323 -21.56 0.33 -2.00
CA ARG A 323 -21.30 1.70 -2.46
C ARG A 323 -19.82 1.92 -2.74
N ASP A 324 -19.51 2.65 -3.81
CA ASP A 324 -18.13 3.03 -4.13
C ASP A 324 -17.63 4.09 -3.13
N VAL A 325 -16.34 4.07 -2.82
CA VAL A 325 -15.71 5.13 -2.02
C VAL A 325 -15.43 6.39 -2.87
N GLY A 326 -15.39 6.24 -4.19
CA GLY A 326 -15.20 7.31 -5.15
C GLY A 326 -16.52 7.86 -5.68
N THR A 327 -16.57 8.09 -6.99
CA THR A 327 -17.68 8.80 -7.66
C THR A 327 -18.71 7.87 -8.31
N TRP A 328 -18.50 6.55 -8.25
CA TRP A 328 -19.42 5.58 -8.83
C TRP A 328 -20.56 5.22 -7.86
N THR A 329 -21.61 4.58 -8.35
CA THR A 329 -22.75 4.21 -7.49
C THR A 329 -22.39 2.99 -6.62
N PHE A 330 -21.72 2.00 -7.21
CA PHE A 330 -21.14 0.87 -6.49
C PHE A 330 -19.78 0.47 -7.10
N ASN A 331 -18.98 -0.24 -6.30
CA ASN A 331 -17.68 -0.75 -6.71
C ASN A 331 -17.80 -2.16 -7.34
N SER A 332 -17.12 -2.44 -8.46
CA SER A 332 -17.19 -3.72 -9.18
C SER A 332 -16.14 -4.75 -8.76
N GLY A 333 -15.40 -4.50 -7.67
CA GLY A 333 -14.40 -5.44 -7.17
C GLY A 333 -14.98 -6.58 -6.35
N ILE A 334 -16.17 -6.41 -5.78
CA ILE A 334 -16.91 -7.45 -5.08
C ILE A 334 -18.38 -7.34 -5.49
N MET A 335 -18.88 -8.35 -6.19
CA MET A 335 -20.27 -8.37 -6.68
C MET A 335 -20.86 -9.76 -6.57
N GLY A 336 -22.05 -9.90 -5.99
CA GLY A 336 -22.77 -11.17 -5.89
C GLY A 336 -24.03 -11.19 -6.75
N TYR A 337 -24.30 -12.31 -7.40
CA TYR A 337 -25.46 -12.46 -8.29
C TYR A 337 -26.16 -13.78 -8.08
N LYS A 338 -27.48 -13.71 -7.85
CA LYS A 338 -28.35 -14.88 -7.82
C LYS A 338 -28.62 -15.38 -9.23
N ARG A 339 -28.79 -16.68 -9.40
CA ARG A 339 -29.20 -17.28 -10.68
C ARG A 339 -30.64 -16.91 -11.02
N THR A 340 -30.78 -15.82 -11.77
CA THR A 340 -32.04 -15.35 -12.37
C THR A 340 -31.81 -15.05 -13.85
N GLN A 341 -32.87 -15.12 -14.65
CA GLN A 341 -32.78 -14.76 -16.07
C GLN A 341 -32.37 -13.29 -16.25
N GLN A 342 -32.88 -12.40 -15.39
CA GLN A 342 -32.55 -10.98 -15.40
C GLN A 342 -31.04 -10.73 -15.23
N ASN A 343 -30.41 -11.37 -14.25
CA ASN A 343 -28.96 -11.26 -14.03
C ASN A 343 -28.17 -11.86 -15.20
N TYR A 344 -28.62 -13.01 -15.71
CA TYR A 344 -27.99 -13.65 -16.86
C TYR A 344 -28.00 -12.72 -18.08
N ASP A 345 -29.15 -12.14 -18.43
CA ASP A 345 -29.31 -11.25 -19.58
C ASP A 345 -28.58 -9.91 -19.40
N ALA A 346 -28.48 -9.40 -18.16
CA ALA A 346 -27.71 -8.21 -17.85
C ALA A 346 -26.22 -8.39 -18.21
N PHE A 347 -25.64 -9.55 -17.93
CA PHE A 347 -24.27 -9.83 -18.37
C PHE A 347 -24.12 -9.84 -19.88
N GLN A 348 -25.10 -10.35 -20.64
CA GLN A 348 -25.05 -10.28 -22.10
C GLN A 348 -25.03 -8.82 -22.59
N ARG A 349 -25.88 -7.96 -22.03
CA ARG A 349 -25.92 -6.54 -22.41
C ARG A 349 -24.62 -5.81 -22.08
N ILE A 350 -23.99 -6.15 -20.94
CA ILE A 350 -22.66 -5.63 -20.59
C ILE A 350 -21.61 -6.11 -21.59
N ILE A 351 -21.60 -7.40 -21.92
CA ILE A 351 -20.68 -8.00 -22.91
C ILE A 351 -20.85 -7.31 -24.27
N ASP A 352 -22.09 -7.17 -24.74
CA ASP A 352 -22.39 -6.54 -26.04
C ASP A 352 -21.92 -5.09 -26.07
N ALA A 353 -22.17 -4.33 -24.99
CA ALA A 353 -21.72 -2.96 -24.86
C ALA A 353 -20.19 -2.83 -24.84
N CYS A 354 -19.50 -3.70 -24.10
CA CYS A 354 -18.03 -3.73 -24.05
C CYS A 354 -17.42 -4.22 -25.37
N GLY A 355 -18.15 -5.04 -26.12
CA GLY A 355 -17.78 -5.51 -27.46
C GLY A 355 -17.66 -4.37 -28.48
N GLN A 356 -18.40 -3.28 -28.30
CA GLN A 356 -18.33 -2.09 -29.16
C GLN A 356 -17.14 -1.18 -28.87
N LEU A 357 -16.38 -1.44 -27.79
CA LEU A 357 -15.24 -0.60 -27.41
C LEU A 357 -14.00 -0.95 -28.22
N GLN A 358 -13.40 0.08 -28.81
CA GLN A 358 -12.18 -0.05 -29.62
C GLN A 358 -10.93 -0.35 -28.78
N ASP A 359 -10.88 0.15 -27.54
CA ASP A 359 -9.74 -0.01 -26.63
C ASP A 359 -10.19 -0.63 -25.31
N LYS A 360 -9.56 -1.76 -24.95
CA LYS A 360 -9.75 -2.48 -23.69
C LYS A 360 -8.40 -2.87 -23.08
N SER A 361 -7.33 -2.16 -23.43
CA SER A 361 -5.95 -2.49 -23.10
C SER A 361 -5.59 -2.31 -21.62
N THR A 362 -6.32 -1.48 -20.89
CA THR A 362 -6.08 -1.21 -19.47
C THR A 362 -7.38 -1.18 -18.67
N ILE A 363 -7.23 -1.10 -17.35
CA ILE A 363 -8.36 -1.01 -16.41
C ILE A 363 -9.05 0.36 -16.41
N TYR A 364 -8.41 1.41 -16.96
CA TYR A 364 -8.91 2.79 -16.88
C TYR A 364 -9.42 3.36 -18.22
N VAL A 365 -9.11 2.71 -19.35
CA VAL A 365 -9.63 3.13 -20.66
C VAL A 365 -11.15 3.00 -20.70
N ASN A 366 -11.83 3.87 -21.44
CA ASN A 366 -13.30 3.84 -21.58
C ASN A 366 -14.05 3.78 -20.24
N HIS A 367 -13.54 4.46 -19.21
CA HIS A 367 -14.09 4.50 -17.84
C HIS A 367 -14.01 3.18 -17.04
N GLY A 368 -13.41 2.12 -17.58
CA GLY A 368 -13.30 0.81 -16.94
C GLY A 368 -14.60 -0.01 -16.93
N ASP A 369 -14.50 -1.30 -16.58
CA ASP A 369 -15.64 -2.23 -16.52
C ASP A 369 -16.71 -1.78 -15.49
N GLN A 370 -16.27 -1.18 -14.38
CA GLN A 370 -17.14 -0.68 -13.31
C GLN A 370 -18.22 0.27 -13.85
N HIS A 371 -17.89 1.11 -14.84
CA HIS A 371 -18.84 2.01 -15.48
C HIS A 371 -20.02 1.25 -16.11
N TYR A 372 -19.74 0.17 -16.83
CA TYR A 372 -20.75 -0.59 -17.57
C TYR A 372 -21.63 -1.43 -16.65
N PHE A 373 -21.06 -2.00 -15.59
CA PHE A 373 -21.84 -2.62 -14.52
C PHE A 373 -22.76 -1.60 -13.84
N ASN A 374 -22.24 -0.42 -13.47
CA ASN A 374 -23.05 0.63 -12.86
C ASN A 374 -24.20 1.06 -13.78
N ARG A 375 -23.93 1.28 -15.07
CA ARG A 375 -24.95 1.68 -16.04
C ARG A 375 -26.05 0.62 -16.18
N GLU A 376 -25.69 -0.63 -16.43
CA GLU A 376 -26.65 -1.71 -16.64
C GLU A 376 -27.57 -1.91 -15.44
N PHE A 377 -27.01 -2.01 -14.23
CA PHE A 377 -27.81 -2.32 -13.05
C PHE A 377 -28.61 -1.12 -12.52
N ARG A 378 -28.19 0.12 -12.79
CA ARG A 378 -28.98 1.32 -12.45
C ARG A 378 -30.28 1.41 -13.25
N GLU A 379 -30.33 0.81 -14.43
CA GLU A 379 -31.52 0.82 -15.30
C GLU A 379 -32.53 -0.28 -14.93
N HIS A 380 -32.21 -1.16 -13.97
CA HIS A 380 -33.14 -2.22 -13.53
C HIS A 380 -34.27 -1.61 -12.69
N ALA A 381 -35.51 -2.04 -12.97
CA ALA A 381 -36.72 -1.48 -12.35
C ALA A 381 -36.78 -1.58 -10.81
N GLY A 382 -35.92 -2.41 -10.19
CA GLY A 382 -35.81 -2.56 -8.73
C GLY A 382 -34.54 -1.98 -8.12
N PHE A 383 -33.72 -1.27 -8.90
CA PHE A 383 -32.50 -0.66 -8.39
C PHE A 383 -32.81 0.58 -7.54
N ASP A 384 -32.33 0.57 -6.30
CA ASP A 384 -32.34 1.73 -5.41
C ASP A 384 -30.95 1.91 -4.80
N ALA A 385 -30.29 3.03 -5.11
CA ALA A 385 -28.98 3.35 -4.58
C ALA A 385 -28.97 3.47 -3.04
N ALA A 386 -30.11 3.80 -2.42
CA ALA A 386 -30.26 3.87 -0.98
C ALA A 386 -30.19 2.49 -0.30
N HIS A 387 -30.50 1.42 -1.05
CA HIS A 387 -30.44 0.03 -0.57
C HIS A 387 -29.10 -0.66 -0.85
N LEU A 388 -28.14 0.04 -1.46
CA LEU A 388 -26.77 -0.46 -1.55
C LEU A 388 -26.13 -0.47 -0.17
N SER A 389 -25.39 -1.53 0.14
CA SER A 389 -24.67 -1.57 1.41
C SER A 389 -23.50 -0.62 1.46
N SER A 390 -23.12 -0.27 2.67
CA SER A 390 -21.91 0.50 2.92
C SER A 390 -20.68 -0.28 2.47
N PHE A 391 -19.66 0.41 1.93
CA PHE A 391 -18.35 -0.20 1.68
C PHE A 391 -17.75 -0.80 2.96
N ILE A 392 -18.10 -0.25 4.12
CA ILE A 392 -17.66 -0.75 5.45
C ILE A 392 -18.17 -2.17 5.72
N GLU A 393 -19.34 -2.56 5.19
CA GLU A 393 -19.94 -3.84 5.53
C GLU A 393 -19.25 -5.04 4.86
N TRP A 394 -18.83 -4.87 3.60
CA TRP A 394 -18.27 -5.99 2.82
C TRP A 394 -17.41 -5.60 1.61
N ASN A 395 -17.07 -4.34 1.38
CA ASN A 395 -16.07 -3.98 0.35
C ASN A 395 -15.19 -2.85 0.87
N THR A 396 -14.51 -3.11 1.99
CA THR A 396 -13.85 -2.07 2.78
C THR A 396 -12.51 -1.73 2.12
N PRO A 397 -12.28 -0.49 1.67
CA PRO A 397 -10.95 -0.12 1.18
C PRO A 397 -9.90 -0.34 2.27
N TRP A 398 -8.69 -0.75 1.91
CA TRP A 398 -7.61 -1.05 2.85
C TRP A 398 -7.29 0.11 3.82
N SER A 399 -7.54 1.36 3.40
CA SER A 399 -7.40 2.56 4.22
C SER A 399 -8.44 2.71 5.34
N TYR A 400 -9.53 1.94 5.29
CA TYR A 400 -10.60 1.89 6.30
C TYR A 400 -10.68 0.54 7.00
N ARG A 401 -9.70 -0.36 6.80
CA ARG A 401 -9.71 -1.70 7.38
C ARG A 401 -9.71 -1.62 8.91
N LEU A 402 -10.67 -2.30 9.51
CA LEU A 402 -10.72 -2.64 10.94
C LEU A 402 -10.43 -4.14 11.13
N PRO A 403 -10.11 -4.59 12.36
CA PRO A 403 -9.92 -6.02 12.64
C PRO A 403 -11.11 -6.90 12.21
N ASP A 404 -12.34 -6.37 12.34
CA ASP A 404 -13.61 -7.04 12.04
C ASP A 404 -14.18 -6.74 10.64
N SER A 405 -13.44 -6.03 9.77
CA SER A 405 -13.86 -5.83 8.38
C SER A 405 -14.04 -7.18 7.68
N PHE A 406 -15.13 -7.37 6.95
CA PHE A 406 -15.41 -8.67 6.33
C PHE A 406 -14.49 -8.96 5.14
N MET A 407 -14.59 -8.16 4.08
CA MET A 407 -13.71 -8.22 2.92
C MET A 407 -13.01 -6.88 2.74
N VAL A 408 -11.70 -6.92 2.52
CA VAL A 408 -10.84 -5.74 2.40
C VAL A 408 -10.32 -5.64 0.98
N HIS A 409 -10.50 -4.48 0.35
CA HIS A 409 -10.13 -4.21 -1.04
C HIS A 409 -8.94 -3.26 -1.10
N TYR A 410 -7.83 -3.72 -1.69
CA TYR A 410 -6.56 -2.99 -1.78
C TYR A 410 -6.52 -2.03 -2.99
N ILE A 411 -7.60 -1.28 -3.18
CA ILE A 411 -7.74 -0.29 -4.28
C ILE A 411 -6.71 0.83 -4.18
N GLY A 412 -6.31 1.34 -5.34
CA GLY A 412 -5.44 2.52 -5.47
C GLY A 412 -3.97 2.30 -5.09
N ALA A 413 -3.62 1.18 -4.47
CA ALA A 413 -2.22 0.84 -4.20
C ALA A 413 -1.52 0.32 -5.46
N TRP A 414 -0.21 0.56 -5.55
CA TRP A 414 0.65 -0.02 -6.58
C TRP A 414 0.75 -1.54 -6.41
N GLN A 415 1.00 -2.28 -7.49
CA GLN A 415 0.94 -3.74 -7.52
C GLN A 415 1.77 -4.41 -6.41
N ASP A 416 3.00 -3.94 -6.20
CA ASP A 416 3.90 -4.46 -5.18
C ASP A 416 3.47 -4.08 -3.76
N ASN A 417 2.89 -2.89 -3.60
CA ASN A 417 2.38 -2.42 -2.33
C ASN A 417 1.07 -3.13 -1.95
N LYS A 418 0.26 -3.56 -2.93
CA LYS A 418 -0.88 -4.46 -2.68
C LYS A 418 -0.41 -5.77 -2.06
N ALA A 419 0.58 -6.42 -2.68
CA ALA A 419 1.15 -7.66 -2.15
C ALA A 419 1.69 -7.47 -0.72
N LEU A 420 2.40 -6.36 -0.48
CA LEU A 420 2.93 -6.00 0.82
C LEU A 420 1.85 -5.80 1.88
N LEU A 421 0.80 -5.05 1.57
CA LEU A 421 -0.30 -4.80 2.49
C LEU A 421 -1.11 -6.08 2.76
N MET A 422 -1.36 -6.89 1.73
CA MET A 422 -2.09 -8.15 1.84
C MET A 422 -1.35 -9.17 2.70
N ASP A 423 -0.04 -9.36 2.47
CA ASP A 423 0.80 -10.26 3.29
C ASP A 423 0.85 -9.82 4.75
N TYR A 424 1.00 -8.52 4.98
CA TYR A 424 0.99 -7.94 6.31
C TYR A 424 -0.36 -8.20 7.03
N ASP A 425 -1.48 -7.96 6.34
CA ASP A 425 -2.81 -8.08 6.93
C ASP A 425 -3.18 -9.54 7.24
N ILE A 426 -2.82 -10.49 6.37
CA ILE A 426 -2.99 -11.93 6.66
C ILE A 426 -2.20 -12.33 7.91
N THR A 427 -0.97 -11.84 8.03
CA THR A 427 -0.11 -12.15 9.18
C THR A 427 -0.68 -11.58 10.47
N GLN A 428 -1.22 -10.36 10.45
CA GLN A 428 -1.87 -9.76 11.63
C GLN A 428 -3.13 -10.54 12.04
N SER A 429 -4.00 -10.89 11.10
CA SER A 429 -5.23 -11.65 11.39
C SER A 429 -4.96 -13.08 11.88
N ALA A 430 -3.74 -13.62 11.73
CA ALA A 430 -3.36 -14.91 12.29
C ALA A 430 -2.83 -14.84 13.74
N MET A 431 -2.49 -13.63 14.22
CA MET A 431 -2.00 -13.39 15.57
C MET A 431 -3.12 -12.99 16.56
N GLU A 432 -4.27 -12.59 16.04
CA GLU A 432 -5.54 -12.34 16.76
C GLU A 432 -6.36 -13.63 16.85
#